data_AF-A0AAW2KQH3-F1
#
_entry.id   AF-A0AAW2KQH3-F1
#
_cell.length_a   1.000
_cell.length_b   1.000
_cell.length_c   1.000
_cell.angle_alpha   90.00
_cell.angle_beta   90.00
_cell.angle_gamma   90.00
#
_symmetry.space_group_name_H-M   'P 1'
#
loop_
_entity.id
_entity.type
_entity.pdbx_description
1 polymer ?
#
loop_
_entity_poly.entity_id
_entity_poly.type
_entity_poly.pdbx_seq_one_letter_code
_entity_poly.pdbx_strand_id
1 'polypeptide(L)'
;MKNYIQELGVVPSIAEPVVIFCDNNGAIAQAKELRSHHRSKHILRRYLLLREMVGRGDVQMDRVSSAENTPDPLTKPVSQIAHAQHLGNMGLRQMSDWL
;
A
#
# COMPACT_ATOMS: atom_id res chain seq x y z
N MET A 1 -13.04 1.98 3.17
CA MET A 1 -11.94 2.33 2.23
C MET A 1 -12.49 3.04 1.00
N LYS A 2 -13.41 2.46 0.23
CA LYS A 2 -14.05 3.13 -0.93
C LYS A 2 -14.68 4.48 -0.57
N ASN A 3 -15.54 4.52 0.46
CA ASN A 3 -16.16 5.76 0.93
C ASN A 3 -15.15 6.83 1.35
N TYR A 4 -14.09 6.44 2.07
CA TYR A 4 -13.05 7.38 2.49
C TYR A 4 -12.30 7.98 1.29
N ILE A 5 -11.97 7.18 0.26
CA ILE A 5 -11.31 7.70 -0.95
C ILE A 5 -12.26 8.62 -1.73
N GLN A 6 -13.56 8.32 -1.77
CA GLN A 6 -14.57 9.22 -2.35
C GLN A 6 -14.70 10.53 -1.56
N GLU A 7 -14.69 10.48 -0.23
CA GLU A 7 -14.71 11.66 0.65
C GLU A 7 -13.48 12.54 0.48
N LEU A 8 -12.31 11.95 0.23
CA LEU A 8 -11.09 12.70 -0.11
C LEU A 8 -11.18 13.39 -1.48
N GLY A 9 -12.21 13.13 -2.29
CA GLY A 9 -12.42 13.76 -3.60
C GLY A 9 -11.41 13.33 -4.66
N VAL A 10 -10.64 12.26 -4.43
CA VAL A 10 -9.62 11.77 -5.36
C VAL A 10 -10.25 11.16 -6.61
N VAL A 11 -11.39 10.49 -6.46
CA VAL A 11 -12.19 9.93 -7.56
C VAL A 11 -13.70 10.08 -7.27
N PRO A 12 -14.56 10.31 -8.30
CA PRO A 12 -15.99 10.54 -8.10
C PRO A 12 -16.74 9.29 -7.59
N SER A 13 -16.32 8.11 -8.04
CA SER A 13 -16.87 6.83 -7.59
C SER A 13 -15.88 5.70 -7.87
N ILE A 14 -15.91 4.67 -7.02
CA ILE A 14 -15.05 3.48 -7.15
C ILE A 14 -15.95 2.29 -7.48
N ALA A 15 -16.07 1.99 -8.78
CA ALA A 15 -16.77 0.79 -9.27
C ALA A 15 -15.87 -0.45 -9.15
N GLU A 16 -14.62 -0.31 -9.60
CA GLU A 16 -13.63 -1.39 -9.60
C GLU A 16 -13.00 -1.65 -8.22
N PRO A 17 -12.34 -2.80 -8.01
CA PRO A 17 -11.53 -3.03 -6.82
C PRO A 17 -10.43 -1.97 -6.66
N VAL A 18 -10.18 -1.53 -5.42
CA VAL A 18 -9.06 -0.63 -5.14
C VAL A 18 -7.76 -1.42 -5.21
N VAL A 19 -6.85 -1.03 -6.11
CA VAL A 19 -5.53 -1.66 -6.21
C VAL A 19 -4.61 -1.13 -5.10
N ILE A 20 -4.08 -2.04 -4.30
CA ILE A 20 -3.05 -1.78 -3.28
C ILE A 20 -1.75 -2.41 -3.76
N PHE A 21 -0.73 -1.58 -3.93
CA PHE A 21 0.61 -2.01 -4.29
C PHE A 21 1.42 -2.41 -3.06
N CYS A 22 2.15 -3.51 -3.15
CA CYS A 22 3.01 -4.02 -2.07
C CYS A 22 4.27 -4.68 -2.65
N ASP A 23 5.43 -4.46 -2.03
CA ASP A 23 6.69 -5.10 -2.44
C ASP A 23 6.94 -6.45 -1.75
N ASN A 24 6.16 -6.75 -0.70
CA ASN A 24 6.26 -7.99 0.06
C ASN A 24 5.35 -9.08 -0.52
N ASN A 25 5.94 -9.99 -1.29
CA ASN A 25 5.24 -11.16 -1.85
C ASN A 25 4.54 -12.01 -0.79
N GLY A 26 5.12 -12.13 0.41
CA GLY A 26 4.50 -12.87 1.52
C GLY A 26 3.21 -12.21 1.97
N ALA A 27 3.18 -10.88 2.10
CA ALA A 27 1.97 -10.15 2.45
C ALA A 27 0.89 -10.26 1.36
N ILE A 28 1.26 -10.15 0.09
CA ILE A 28 0.36 -10.33 -1.06
C ILE A 28 -0.24 -11.75 -1.07
N ALA A 29 0.59 -12.77 -0.89
CA ALA A 29 0.16 -14.16 -0.83
C ALA A 29 -0.79 -14.40 0.35
N GLN A 30 -0.48 -13.88 1.53
CA GLN A 30 -1.34 -14.00 2.71
C GLN A 30 -2.70 -13.30 2.53
N ALA A 31 -2.76 -12.19 1.78
CA ALA A 31 -4.02 -11.51 1.47
C ALA A 31 -4.87 -12.30 0.47
N LYS A 32 -4.24 -13.05 -0.46
CA LYS A 32 -4.93 -13.86 -1.48
C LYS A 32 -5.27 -15.28 -1.00
N GLU A 33 -4.53 -15.84 -0.05
CA GLU A 33 -4.67 -17.24 0.35
C GLU A 33 -5.70 -17.47 1.46
N LEU A 34 -6.56 -18.48 1.27
CA LEU A 34 -7.60 -18.84 2.22
C LEU A 34 -7.12 -19.69 3.42
N ARG A 35 -5.85 -20.09 3.47
CA ARG A 35 -5.33 -21.00 4.49
C ARG A 35 -4.49 -20.26 5.52
N SER A 36 -4.81 -20.45 6.79
CA SER A 36 -3.99 -19.95 7.89
C SER A 36 -2.81 -20.88 8.12
N HIS A 37 -1.59 -20.36 8.02
CA HIS A 37 -0.37 -21.12 8.32
C HIS A 37 0.03 -20.98 9.80
N HIS A 38 0.63 -22.04 10.38
CA HIS A 38 1.16 -21.99 11.74
C HIS A 38 2.20 -20.87 11.94
N ARG A 39 2.96 -20.52 10.88
CA ARG A 39 3.93 -19.41 10.86
C ARG A 39 3.26 -18.03 10.97
N SER A 40 1.99 -17.93 10.57
CA SER A 40 1.18 -16.72 10.61
C SER A 40 0.33 -16.62 11.89
N LYS A 41 0.53 -17.49 12.89
CA LYS A 41 -0.29 -17.51 14.13
C LYS A 41 -0.28 -16.20 14.92
N HIS A 42 0.74 -15.37 14.74
CA HIS A 42 0.88 -14.06 15.37
C HIS A 42 0.17 -12.94 14.61
N ILE A 43 -0.34 -13.23 13.41
CA ILE A 43 -1.07 -12.28 12.59
C ILE A 43 -2.48 -12.14 13.16
N LEU A 44 -2.71 -11.02 13.87
CA LEU A 44 -3.99 -10.66 14.47
C LEU A 44 -5.13 -10.60 13.44
N ARG A 45 -6.37 -10.80 13.90
CA ARG A 45 -7.61 -10.77 13.11
C ARG A 45 -7.76 -9.53 12.20
N ARG A 46 -7.21 -8.38 12.59
CA ARG A 46 -7.20 -7.15 11.75
C ARG A 46 -6.47 -7.32 10.41
N TYR A 47 -5.54 -8.25 10.30
CA TYR A 47 -4.86 -8.58 9.04
C TYR A 47 -5.69 -9.55 8.17
N LEU A 48 -6.74 -10.18 8.73
CA LEU A 48 -7.78 -10.83 7.92
C LEU A 48 -8.67 -9.82 7.23
N LEU A 49 -8.71 -8.55 7.67
CA LEU A 49 -9.55 -7.54 7.00
C LEU A 49 -9.16 -7.34 5.54
N LEU A 50 -7.86 -7.28 5.24
CA LEU A 50 -7.38 -7.21 3.85
C LEU A 50 -7.80 -8.44 3.06
N ARG A 51 -7.71 -9.62 3.68
CA ARG A 51 -8.15 -10.87 3.06
C ARG A 51 -9.66 -10.92 2.82
N GLU A 52 -10.46 -10.42 3.76
CA GLU A 52 -11.91 -10.28 3.60
C GLU A 52 -12.26 -9.29 2.48
N MET A 53 -11.56 -8.15 2.41
CA MET A 53 -11.73 -7.16 1.36
C MET A 53 -11.34 -7.70 -0.02
N VAL A 54 -10.23 -8.44 -0.12
CA VAL A 54 -9.83 -9.14 -1.35
C VAL A 54 -10.86 -10.21 -1.71
N GLY A 55 -11.34 -10.99 -0.74
CA GLY A 55 -12.37 -12.01 -0.96
C GLY A 55 -13.72 -11.45 -1.41
N ARG A 56 -14.09 -10.23 -0.98
CA ARG A 56 -15.27 -9.51 -1.48
C ARG A 56 -15.07 -8.81 -2.82
N GLY A 57 -13.83 -8.73 -3.32
CA GLY A 57 -13.49 -7.95 -4.51
C GLY A 57 -13.46 -6.44 -4.28
N ASP A 58 -13.41 -5.99 -3.02
CA ASP A 58 -13.28 -4.55 -2.71
C ASP A 58 -11.87 -4.03 -3.01
N VAL A 59 -10.87 -4.91 -2.91
CA VAL A 59 -9.43 -4.62 -2.99
C VAL A 59 -8.73 -5.66 -3.86
N GLN A 60 -7.77 -5.21 -4.66
CA GLN A 60 -6.83 -6.06 -5.39
C GLN A 60 -5.41 -5.78 -4.88
N MET A 61 -4.61 -6.83 -4.67
CA MET A 61 -3.22 -6.71 -4.22
C MET A 61 -2.26 -6.99 -5.38
N ASP A 62 -1.46 -6.00 -5.76
CA ASP A 62 -0.48 -6.09 -6.84
C ASP A 62 0.94 -5.83 -6.36
N ARG A 63 1.90 -6.45 -7.04
CA ARG A 63 3.31 -6.33 -6.70
C ARG A 63 3.88 -5.03 -7.27
N VAL A 64 4.64 -4.32 -6.46
CA VAL A 64 5.54 -3.24 -6.89
C VAL A 64 6.97 -3.58 -6.50
N SER A 65 7.96 -3.06 -7.23
CA SER A 65 9.36 -3.17 -6.80
C SER A 65 9.62 -2.24 -5.62
N SER A 66 10.56 -2.56 -4.71
CA SER A 66 10.89 -1.64 -3.62
C SER A 66 11.41 -0.29 -4.14
N ALA A 67 12.11 -0.27 -5.29
CA ALA A 67 12.56 0.95 -5.94
C ALA A 67 11.41 1.87 -6.40
N GLU A 68 10.23 1.32 -6.64
CA GLU A 68 9.03 2.05 -7.05
C GLU A 68 8.01 2.21 -5.91
N ASN A 69 8.24 1.56 -4.76
CA ASN A 69 7.36 1.63 -3.60
C ASN A 69 7.54 2.97 -2.90
N THR A 70 6.86 3.99 -3.41
CA THR A 70 6.95 5.39 -2.96
C THR A 70 6.93 5.60 -1.44
N PRO A 71 6.13 4.87 -0.64
CA PRO A 71 6.12 5.03 0.83
C PRO A 71 7.33 4.44 1.57
N ASP A 72 8.25 3.72 0.90
CA ASP A 72 9.41 3.07 1.54
C ASP A 72 10.19 3.99 2.50
N PRO A 73 10.53 5.25 2.13
CA PRO A 73 11.24 6.18 3.02
C PRO A 73 10.52 6.47 4.34
N LEU A 74 9.19 6.28 4.40
CA LEU A 74 8.38 6.53 5.60
C LEU A 74 8.40 5.35 6.57
N THR A 75 8.89 4.18 6.16
CA THR A 75 8.80 2.94 6.93
C THR A 75 10.16 2.29 7.22
N LYS A 76 11.21 2.67 6.47
CA LYS A 76 12.56 2.14 6.64
C LYS A 76 13.62 3.15 6.18
N PRO A 77 14.87 3.04 6.66
CA PRO A 77 15.98 3.79 6.08
C PRO A 77 16.21 3.36 4.62
N VAL A 78 16.43 4.34 3.75
CA VAL A 78 16.78 4.17 2.33
C VAL A 78 18.02 5.00 1.99
N SER A 79 18.68 4.72 0.87
CA SER A 79 19.80 5.55 0.41
C SER A 79 19.32 6.97 0.06
N GLN A 80 20.22 7.96 0.11
CA GLN A 80 19.88 9.35 -0.24
C GLN A 80 19.32 9.48 -1.67
N ILE A 81 19.86 8.69 -2.60
CA ILE A 81 19.42 8.67 -4.00
C ILE A 81 17.97 8.15 -4.08
N ALA A 82 17.69 7.01 -3.45
CA ALA A 82 16.33 6.46 -3.42
C ALA A 82 15.36 7.40 -2.69
N HIS A 83 15.79 8.02 -1.59
CA HIS A 83 15.02 9.01 -0.86
C HIS A 83 14.59 10.16 -1.76
N ALA A 84 15.53 10.78 -2.49
CA ALA A 84 15.24 11.89 -3.39
C ALA A 84 14.28 11.49 -4.52
N GLN A 85 14.46 10.30 -5.10
CA GLN A 85 13.56 9.77 -6.12
C GLN A 85 12.14 9.58 -5.57
N HIS A 86 12.00 8.95 -4.40
CA HIS A 86 10.69 8.72 -3.79
C HIS A 86 10.00 10.03 -3.37
N LEU A 87 10.74 11.02 -2.87
CA LEU A 87 10.17 12.35 -2.58
C LEU A 87 9.58 13.00 -3.84
N GLY A 88 10.29 12.91 -4.97
CA GLY A 88 9.79 13.37 -6.26
C GLY A 88 8.49 12.67 -6.66
N ASN A 89 8.43 11.34 -6.49
CA ASN A 89 7.22 10.54 -6.76
C ASN A 89 6.04 10.88 -5.83
N MET A 90 6.31 11.28 -4.58
CA MET A 90 5.28 11.77 -3.65
C MET A 90 4.75 13.16 -4.04
N GLY A 91 5.42 13.87 -4.96
CA GLY A 91 5.14 15.27 -5.25
C GLY A 91 5.70 16.24 -4.21
N LEU A 92 6.56 15.76 -3.30
CA LEU A 92 7.25 16.61 -2.34
C LEU A 92 8.37 17.35 -3.04
N ARG A 93 8.33 18.68 -2.94
CA ARG A 93 9.34 19.57 -3.51
C ARG A 93 10.06 20.25 -2.37
N GLN A 94 11.38 20.41 -2.50
CA GLN A 94 12.06 21.36 -1.63
C GLN A 94 11.42 22.72 -1.86
N MET A 95 10.90 23.29 -0.80
CA MET A 95 10.42 24.65 -0.81
C MET A 95 11.65 25.54 -0.75
N SER A 96 12.08 26.05 -1.89
CA SER A 96 13.15 27.04 -1.96
C SER A 96 12.67 28.31 -1.27
N ASP A 97 13.30 28.60 -0.13
CA ASP A 97 13.32 29.85 0.61
C ASP A 97 11.96 30.42 1.06
N TRP A 98 11.62 30.16 2.32
CA TRP A 98 10.66 30.93 3.12
C TRP A 98 11.30 32.21 3.70
N LEU A 99 12.04 32.97 2.88
CA LEU A 99 12.60 34.28 3.25
C LEU A 99 12.43 35.29 2.12
#